data_AF-A0A5D3DJK9-F1
#
_entry.id   AF-A0A5D3DJK9-F1
#
_cell.length_a   1.000
_cell.length_b   1.000
_cell.length_c   1.000
_cell.angle_alpha   90.00
_cell.angle_beta   90.00
_cell.angle_gamma   90.00
#
_symmetry.space_group_name_H-M   'P 1'
#
loop_
_entity.id
_entity.type
_entity.pdbx_description
1 polymer ?
#
loop_
_entity_poly.entity_id
_entity_poly.type
_entity_poly.pdbx_seq_one_letter_code
_entity_poly.pdbx_strand_id
1 'polypeptide(L)'
;MYKHIYFVIAASAPVSLYSHATSIIKFNGLNFSDWCIQIRFHLGVLDLDLALLSEKPAATTSASSDEDRSFYKAWERSNRLRLMFMRITVANNIKSTIKNTEDAKEFMKSVKKYSQSESADKSLAGTLMSTLTNIKFDGSRTIHEHILEMTNLAARLKTMGMEVNENFLVTFILNSSPSEYGPFHMNYNTLKDK
;
A
#
# COMPACT_ATOMS: atom_id res chain seq x y z
N MET A 1 -21.90 -29.44 37.54
CA MET A 1 -22.01 -27.98 37.34
C MET A 1 -20.58 -27.41 37.43
N TYR A 2 -19.85 -27.37 36.30
CA TYR A 2 -18.44 -26.99 36.28
C TYR A 2 -18.31 -25.47 36.11
N LYS A 3 -17.80 -24.79 37.14
CA LYS A 3 -17.38 -23.38 37.06
C LYS A 3 -15.99 -23.33 36.42
N HIS A 4 -15.90 -22.91 35.16
CA HIS A 4 -14.61 -22.52 34.58
C HIS A 4 -14.21 -21.15 35.13
N ILE A 5 -13.22 -21.17 36.02
CA ILE A 5 -12.56 -19.97 36.53
C ILE A 5 -11.50 -19.57 35.50
N TYR A 6 -11.76 -18.50 34.76
CA TYR A 6 -10.72 -17.86 33.93
C TYR A 6 -9.80 -17.07 34.85
N PHE A 7 -8.59 -17.59 35.09
CA PHE A 7 -7.51 -16.82 35.67
C PHE A 7 -6.96 -15.88 34.58
N VAL A 8 -7.31 -14.60 34.65
CA VAL A 8 -6.64 -13.57 33.86
C VAL A 8 -5.39 -13.13 34.63
N ILE A 9 -4.21 -13.54 34.16
CA ILE A 9 -2.95 -12.94 34.61
C ILE A 9 -2.97 -11.50 34.09
N ALA A 10 -3.17 -10.53 34.99
CA ALA A 10 -3.09 -9.12 34.66
C ALA A 10 -1.62 -8.70 34.46
N ALA A 11 -1.04 -9.05 33.31
CA ALA A 11 0.08 -8.30 32.78
C ALA A 11 -0.43 -6.87 32.47
N SER A 12 0.34 -5.83 32.79
CA SER A 12 -0.04 -4.45 32.50
C SER A 12 -0.17 -4.24 30.98
N ALA A 13 -1.39 -4.41 30.47
CA ALA A 13 -1.74 -4.38 29.04
C ALA A 13 -1.14 -3.19 28.22
N PRO A 14 -0.86 -1.99 28.79
CA PRO A 14 -0.24 -0.91 28.03
C PRO A 14 1.22 -1.17 27.63
N VAL A 15 2.02 -1.82 28.48
CA VAL A 15 3.46 -2.01 28.26
C VAL A 15 3.72 -3.12 27.22
N SER A 16 2.88 -4.15 27.20
CA SER A 16 3.01 -5.25 26.22
C SER A 16 2.62 -4.83 24.80
N LEU A 17 1.54 -4.07 24.61
CA LEU A 17 1.01 -3.76 23.27
C LEU A 17 1.99 -2.94 22.41
N TYR A 18 2.61 -1.91 22.98
CA TYR A 18 3.61 -1.11 22.27
C TYR A 18 4.84 -1.95 21.93
N SER A 19 5.33 -2.76 22.89
CA SER A 19 6.46 -3.68 22.66
C SER A 19 6.19 -4.64 21.49
N HIS A 20 5.02 -5.31 21.49
CA HIS A 20 4.61 -6.18 20.39
C HIS A 20 4.48 -5.42 19.06
N ALA A 21 4.01 -4.18 19.08
CA ALA A 21 3.89 -3.39 17.87
C ALA A 21 5.27 -2.99 17.29
N THR A 22 6.27 -2.78 18.14
CA THR A 22 7.63 -2.46 17.69
C THR A 22 8.37 -3.66 17.10
N SER A 23 7.99 -4.90 17.45
CA SER A 23 8.57 -6.12 16.85
C SER A 23 7.97 -6.48 15.48
N ILE A 24 6.89 -5.83 15.07
CA ILE A 24 6.22 -6.10 13.79
C ILE A 24 6.89 -5.34 12.65
N ILE A 25 7.02 -6.01 11.50
CA ILE A 25 7.46 -5.36 10.26
C ILE A 25 6.55 -4.17 9.95
N LYS A 26 7.11 -2.98 9.68
CA LYS A 26 6.29 -1.84 9.30
C LYS A 26 5.62 -2.10 7.94
N PHE A 27 4.32 -1.87 7.86
CA PHE A 27 3.61 -1.93 6.57
C PHE A 27 4.11 -0.79 5.67
N ASN A 28 4.58 -1.14 4.49
CA ASN A 28 5.22 -0.23 3.54
C ASN A 28 4.44 -0.05 2.22
N GLY A 29 3.21 -0.56 2.15
CA GLY A 29 2.40 -0.56 0.94
C GLY A 29 2.46 -1.89 0.17
N LEU A 30 3.60 -2.56 0.12
CA LEU A 30 3.80 -3.75 -0.73
C LEU A 30 3.85 -5.07 0.06
N ASN A 31 4.11 -5.01 1.36
CA ASN A 31 4.27 -6.18 2.23
C ASN A 31 2.99 -6.60 2.98
N PHE A 32 1.80 -6.41 2.39
CA PHE A 32 0.53 -6.65 3.09
C PHE A 32 0.40 -8.07 3.64
N SER A 33 0.83 -9.08 2.89
CA SER A 33 0.71 -10.49 3.30
C SER A 33 1.42 -10.76 4.63
N ASP A 34 2.72 -10.44 4.70
CA ASP A 34 3.55 -10.69 5.87
C ASP A 34 3.12 -9.84 7.06
N TRP A 35 2.81 -8.56 6.80
CA TRP A 35 2.29 -7.66 7.81
C TRP A 35 0.97 -8.18 8.41
N CYS A 36 0.02 -8.62 7.58
CA CYS A 36 -1.28 -9.11 8.01
C CYS A 36 -1.16 -10.38 8.87
N ILE A 37 -0.23 -11.28 8.50
CA ILE A 37 0.07 -12.50 9.27
C ILE A 37 0.59 -12.12 10.66
N GLN A 38 1.58 -11.22 10.76
CA GLN A 38 2.14 -10.80 12.05
C GLN A 38 1.09 -10.09 12.91
N ILE A 39 0.28 -9.20 12.32
CA ILE A 39 -0.81 -8.53 13.05
C ILE A 39 -1.78 -9.55 13.65
N ARG A 40 -2.21 -10.55 12.88
CA ARG A 40 -3.13 -11.59 13.37
C ARG A 40 -2.51 -12.42 14.49
N PHE A 41 -1.24 -12.82 14.33
CA PHE A 41 -0.52 -13.58 15.34
C PHE A 41 -0.44 -12.83 16.67
N HIS A 42 0.06 -11.58 16.65
CA HIS A 42 0.21 -10.79 17.87
C HIS A 42 -1.12 -10.44 18.54
N LEU A 43 -2.17 -10.17 17.77
CA LEU A 43 -3.49 -9.89 18.34
C LEU A 43 -4.14 -11.14 18.94
N GLY A 44 -3.90 -12.33 18.37
CA GLY A 44 -4.33 -13.60 18.95
C GLY A 44 -3.62 -13.89 20.27
N VAL A 45 -2.29 -13.68 20.35
CA VAL A 45 -1.52 -13.82 21.61
C VAL A 45 -1.99 -12.87 22.71
N LEU A 46 -2.57 -11.73 22.33
CA LEU A 46 -3.06 -10.71 23.27
C LEU A 46 -4.56 -10.84 23.60
N ASP A 47 -5.25 -11.88 23.10
CA ASP A 47 -6.71 -12.06 23.22
C ASP A 47 -7.51 -10.83 22.72
N LEU A 48 -7.05 -10.21 21.62
CA LEU A 48 -7.65 -9.02 21.00
C LEU A 48 -8.32 -9.31 19.66
N ASP A 49 -8.61 -10.58 19.35
CA ASP A 49 -9.21 -11.05 18.10
C ASP A 49 -10.75 -11.08 18.11
N LEU A 50 -11.41 -10.76 19.23
CA LEU A 50 -12.88 -10.75 19.31
C LEU A 50 -13.53 -9.91 18.19
N ALA A 51 -13.05 -8.69 17.94
CA ALA A 51 -13.56 -7.83 16.87
C ALA A 51 -13.23 -8.30 15.44
N LEU A 52 -12.39 -9.34 15.29
CA LEU A 52 -12.19 -10.04 14.01
C LEU A 52 -13.23 -11.13 13.79
N LEU A 53 -13.54 -11.85 14.85
CA LEU A 53 -14.33 -13.08 14.80
C LEU A 53 -15.83 -12.81 14.80
N SER A 54 -16.27 -11.67 15.34
CA SER A 54 -17.68 -11.29 15.40
C SER A 54 -17.97 -10.00 14.63
N GLU A 55 -19.20 -9.90 14.11
CA GLU A 55 -19.71 -8.63 13.59
C GLU A 55 -19.90 -7.61 14.71
N LYS A 56 -19.98 -6.32 14.32
CA LYS A 56 -20.22 -5.22 15.25
C LYS A 56 -21.56 -5.45 15.99
N PRO A 57 -21.55 -5.56 17.32
CA PRO A 57 -22.76 -5.71 18.09
C PRO A 57 -23.63 -4.44 18.01
N ALA A 58 -24.94 -4.62 18.18
CA ALA A 58 -25.86 -3.51 18.32
C ALA A 58 -25.48 -2.66 19.54
N ALA A 59 -25.73 -1.35 19.46
CA ALA A 59 -25.54 -0.47 20.60
C ALA A 59 -26.42 -0.93 21.77
N THR A 60 -25.85 -1.02 22.97
CA THR A 60 -26.57 -1.43 24.17
C THR A 60 -27.65 -0.41 24.52
N THR A 61 -28.85 -0.87 24.83
CA THR A 61 -29.95 -0.02 25.33
C THR A 61 -30.15 -0.23 26.83
N SER A 62 -31.03 0.55 27.47
CA SER A 62 -31.40 0.34 28.87
C SER A 62 -32.06 -1.02 29.13
N ALA A 63 -32.57 -1.68 28.09
CA ALA A 63 -33.19 -3.00 28.14
C ALA A 63 -32.23 -4.17 27.86
N SER A 64 -30.98 -3.90 27.49
CA SER A 64 -29.98 -4.95 27.23
C SER A 64 -29.61 -5.73 28.49
N SER A 65 -29.41 -7.04 28.35
CA SER A 65 -28.92 -7.88 29.44
C SER A 65 -27.50 -7.48 29.90
N ASP A 66 -27.12 -7.89 31.10
CA ASP A 66 -25.76 -7.66 31.61
C ASP A 66 -24.71 -8.39 30.75
N GLU A 67 -25.06 -9.55 30.20
CA GLU A 67 -24.25 -10.31 29.25
C GLU A 67 -24.02 -9.54 27.94
N ASP A 68 -25.08 -9.00 27.34
CA ASP A 68 -24.99 -8.20 26.10
C ASP A 68 -24.12 -6.96 26.31
N ARG A 69 -24.30 -6.30 27.45
CA ARG A 69 -23.51 -5.11 27.81
C ARG A 69 -22.03 -5.45 28.01
N SER A 70 -21.74 -6.61 28.60
CA SER A 70 -20.38 -7.09 28.80
C SER A 70 -19.71 -7.47 27.48
N PHE A 71 -20.44 -8.16 26.60
CA PHE A 71 -19.98 -8.49 25.25
C PHE A 71 -19.65 -7.23 24.43
N TYR A 72 -20.56 -6.24 24.42
CA TYR A 72 -20.34 -4.98 23.71
C TYR A 72 -19.06 -4.28 24.16
N LYS A 73 -18.84 -4.17 25.49
CA LYS A 73 -17.62 -3.55 26.04
C LYS A 73 -16.35 -4.30 25.67
N ALA A 74 -16.38 -5.63 25.71
CA ALA A 74 -15.25 -6.46 25.31
C ALA A 74 -14.93 -6.29 23.82
N TRP A 75 -15.96 -6.28 22.98
CA TRP A 75 -15.84 -6.05 21.54
C TRP A 75 -15.27 -4.65 21.24
N GLU A 76 -15.80 -3.61 21.87
CA GLU A 76 -15.33 -2.22 21.70
C GLU A 76 -13.86 -2.08 22.09
N ARG A 77 -13.47 -2.69 23.23
CA ARG A 77 -12.07 -2.72 23.68
C ARG A 77 -11.17 -3.42 22.65
N SER A 78 -11.57 -4.60 22.17
CA SER A 78 -10.83 -5.35 21.13
C SER A 78 -10.68 -4.51 19.87
N ASN A 79 -11.77 -3.92 19.37
CA ASN A 79 -11.76 -3.05 18.20
C ASN A 79 -10.79 -1.88 18.35
N ARG A 80 -10.88 -1.14 19.46
CA ARG A 80 -10.04 0.04 19.72
C ARG A 80 -8.55 -0.30 19.79
N LEU A 81 -8.19 -1.32 20.57
CA LEU A 81 -6.77 -1.70 20.76
C LEU A 81 -6.17 -2.26 19.47
N ARG A 82 -6.95 -3.06 18.74
CA ARG A 82 -6.55 -3.58 17.43
C ARG A 82 -6.31 -2.49 16.41
N LEU A 83 -7.21 -1.50 16.35
CA LEU A 83 -7.06 -0.35 15.48
C LEU A 83 -5.79 0.45 15.80
N MET A 84 -5.52 0.71 17.08
CA MET A 84 -4.27 1.36 17.52
C MET A 84 -3.03 0.56 17.11
N PHE A 85 -3.07 -0.77 17.30
CA PHE A 85 -1.98 -1.69 16.95
C PHE A 85 -1.67 -1.69 15.45
N MET A 86 -2.69 -1.66 14.59
CA MET A 86 -2.48 -1.52 13.15
C MET A 86 -1.98 -0.12 12.78
N ARG A 87 -2.55 0.95 13.35
CA ARG A 87 -2.16 2.34 13.04
C ARG A 87 -0.71 2.67 13.42
N ILE A 88 -0.16 2.04 14.46
CA ILE A 88 1.25 2.24 14.85
C ILE A 88 2.23 1.41 14.00
N THR A 89 1.77 0.32 13.38
CA THR A 89 2.61 -0.54 12.53
C THR A 89 2.60 -0.14 11.06
N VAL A 90 1.80 0.85 10.66
CA VAL A 90 1.85 1.48 9.34
C VAL A 90 3.00 2.49 9.26
N ALA A 91 3.75 2.50 8.16
CA ALA A 91 4.83 3.47 7.93
C ALA A 91 4.29 4.92 7.82
N ASN A 92 5.03 5.87 8.40
CA ASN A 92 4.58 7.25 8.55
C ASN A 92 4.28 7.94 7.21
N ASN A 93 5.06 7.64 6.17
CA ASN A 93 4.94 8.25 4.85
C ASN A 93 3.66 7.88 4.09
N ILE A 94 2.99 6.76 4.44
CA ILE A 94 1.75 6.31 3.78
C ILE A 94 0.53 6.41 4.70
N LYS A 95 0.73 6.75 5.98
CA LYS A 95 -0.32 6.73 7.00
C LYS A 95 -1.47 7.69 6.68
N SER A 96 -1.17 8.85 6.09
CA SER A 96 -2.16 9.85 5.67
C SER A 96 -3.00 9.41 4.46
N THR A 97 -2.48 8.49 3.64
CA THR A 97 -3.16 8.00 2.43
C THR A 97 -4.20 6.93 2.74
N ILE A 98 -4.06 6.23 3.87
CA ILE A 98 -5.00 5.19 4.29
C ILE A 98 -6.23 5.85 4.91
N LYS A 99 -7.42 5.47 4.43
CA LYS A 99 -8.70 5.98 4.94
C LYS A 99 -8.79 5.82 6.46
N ASN A 100 -9.09 6.92 7.16
CA ASN A 100 -9.36 6.87 8.59
C ASN A 100 -10.74 6.24 8.87
N THR A 101 -10.81 5.39 9.88
CA THR A 101 -12.04 4.74 10.35
C THR A 101 -11.85 4.33 11.81
N GLU A 102 -12.95 4.27 12.56
CA GLU A 102 -13.00 3.79 13.95
C GLU A 102 -13.25 2.28 14.03
N ASP A 103 -13.44 1.60 12.90
CA ASP A 103 -13.61 0.16 12.82
C ASP A 103 -12.33 -0.54 12.34
N ALA A 104 -11.82 -1.48 13.15
CA ALA A 104 -10.60 -2.20 12.86
C ALA A 104 -10.70 -3.10 11.62
N LYS A 105 -11.87 -3.67 11.34
CA LYS A 105 -12.11 -4.54 10.17
C LYS A 105 -12.14 -3.71 8.90
N GLU A 106 -12.77 -2.54 8.92
CA GLU A 106 -12.71 -1.56 7.84
C GLU A 106 -11.31 -1.04 7.61
N PHE A 107 -10.55 -0.72 8.67
CA PHE A 107 -9.18 -0.25 8.54
C PHE A 107 -8.31 -1.29 7.82
N MET A 108 -8.39 -2.56 8.24
CA MET A 108 -7.69 -3.67 7.58
C MET A 108 -8.05 -3.79 6.09
N LYS A 109 -9.33 -3.60 5.73
CA LYS A 109 -9.78 -3.58 4.32
C LYS A 109 -9.16 -2.41 3.56
N SER A 110 -9.09 -1.22 4.16
CA SER A 110 -8.47 -0.04 3.56
C SER A 110 -6.96 -0.24 3.32
N VAL A 111 -6.25 -0.83 4.28
CA VAL A 111 -4.82 -1.17 4.12
C VAL A 111 -4.63 -2.16 2.97
N LYS A 112 -5.46 -3.21 2.90
CA LYS A 112 -5.42 -4.20 1.80
C LYS A 112 -5.65 -3.54 0.43
N LYS A 113 -6.69 -2.69 0.33
CA LYS A 113 -7.02 -1.98 -0.91
C LYS A 113 -5.88 -1.06 -1.35
N TYR A 114 -5.29 -0.33 -0.41
CA TYR A 114 -4.12 0.50 -0.68
C TYR A 114 -2.96 -0.34 -1.25
N SER A 115 -2.65 -1.48 -0.63
CA SER A 115 -1.59 -2.38 -1.11
C SER A 115 -1.83 -2.91 -2.52
N GLN A 116 -3.07 -3.25 -2.84
CA GLN A 116 -3.45 -3.71 -4.18
C GLN A 116 -3.30 -2.60 -5.23
N SER A 117 -3.70 -1.36 -4.89
CA SER A 117 -3.50 -0.19 -5.75
C SER A 117 -2.01 0.05 -6.01
N GLU A 118 -1.21 0.11 -4.95
CA GLU A 118 0.23 0.35 -5.04
C GLU A 118 0.94 -0.73 -5.89
N SER A 119 0.53 -1.99 -5.74
CA SER A 119 1.06 -3.10 -6.54
C SER A 119 0.68 -2.96 -8.02
N ALA A 120 -0.56 -2.54 -8.31
CA ALA A 120 -1.02 -2.30 -9.67
C ALA A 120 -0.30 -1.12 -10.33
N ASP A 121 -0.14 -0.01 -9.60
CA ASP A 121 0.57 1.19 -10.08
C ASP A 121 2.04 0.86 -10.37
N LYS A 122 2.71 0.12 -9.49
CA LYS A 122 4.10 -0.31 -9.71
C LYS A 122 4.25 -1.25 -10.90
N SER A 123 3.31 -2.19 -11.07
CA SER A 123 3.29 -3.07 -12.25
C SER A 123 3.07 -2.29 -13.54
N LEU A 124 2.12 -1.36 -13.53
CA LEU A 124 1.81 -0.49 -14.68
C LEU A 124 3.01 0.38 -15.05
N ALA A 125 3.67 0.98 -14.05
CA ALA A 125 4.87 1.77 -14.25
C ALA A 125 6.02 0.93 -14.84
N GLY A 126 6.19 -0.32 -14.38
CA GLY A 126 7.13 -1.27 -14.98
C GLY A 126 6.83 -1.56 -16.46
N THR A 127 5.56 -1.77 -16.81
CA THR A 127 5.13 -1.96 -18.20
C THR A 127 5.38 -0.70 -19.03
N LEU A 128 4.99 0.48 -18.56
CA LEU A 128 5.20 1.75 -19.27
C LEU A 128 6.69 2.02 -19.51
N MET A 129 7.53 1.76 -18.51
CA MET A 129 8.98 1.91 -18.64
C MET A 129 9.53 0.93 -19.68
N SER A 130 9.11 -0.33 -19.64
CA SER A 130 9.51 -1.34 -20.63
C SER A 130 9.09 -0.94 -22.05
N THR A 131 7.86 -0.44 -22.23
CA THR A 131 7.39 0.07 -23.52
C THR A 131 8.24 1.25 -23.98
N LEU A 132 8.47 2.24 -23.10
CA LEU A 132 9.28 3.41 -23.42
C LEU A 132 10.69 3.05 -23.87
N THR A 133 11.34 2.07 -23.24
CA THR A 133 12.71 1.66 -23.56
C THR A 133 12.82 0.79 -24.81
N ASN A 134 11.75 0.07 -25.18
CA ASN A 134 11.79 -0.95 -26.24
C ASN A 134 11.04 -0.56 -27.51
N ILE A 135 10.19 0.47 -27.48
CA ILE A 135 9.44 0.90 -28.66
C ILE A 135 10.40 1.29 -29.80
N LYS A 136 10.06 0.88 -31.02
CA LYS A 136 10.81 1.19 -32.24
C LYS A 136 9.90 1.91 -33.23
N PHE A 137 10.50 2.81 -34.00
CA PHE A 137 9.84 3.44 -35.13
C PHE A 137 9.86 2.48 -36.33
N ASP A 138 8.67 2.10 -36.79
CA ASP A 138 8.46 1.09 -37.85
C ASP A 138 8.09 1.73 -39.21
N GLY A 139 8.04 3.06 -39.29
CA GLY A 139 7.67 3.79 -40.50
C GLY A 139 6.17 3.76 -40.85
N SER A 140 5.32 3.11 -40.06
CA SER A 140 3.87 3.01 -40.32
C SER A 140 3.13 4.34 -40.10
N ARG A 141 3.70 5.22 -39.28
CA ARG A 141 3.15 6.52 -38.85
C ARG A 141 4.23 7.59 -38.95
N THR A 142 3.86 8.85 -38.73
CA THR A 142 4.81 9.96 -38.77
C THR A 142 5.77 9.95 -37.58
N ILE A 143 6.97 10.51 -37.77
CA ILE A 143 7.95 10.65 -36.67
C ILE A 143 7.41 11.52 -35.52
N HIS A 144 6.59 12.52 -35.84
CA HIS A 144 5.93 13.36 -34.84
C HIS A 144 4.97 12.55 -33.95
N GLU A 145 4.16 11.66 -34.53
CA GLU A 145 3.27 10.78 -33.77
C GLU A 145 4.06 9.80 -32.89
N HIS A 146 5.20 9.31 -33.37
CA HIS A 146 6.07 8.45 -32.59
C HIS A 146 6.67 9.18 -31.37
N ILE A 147 7.23 10.37 -31.58
CA ILE A 147 7.75 11.22 -30.50
C ILE A 147 6.66 11.56 -29.49
N LEU A 148 5.45 11.87 -29.97
CA LEU A 148 4.30 12.19 -29.12
C LEU A 148 3.92 10.99 -28.23
N GLU A 149 3.91 9.77 -28.77
CA GLU A 149 3.65 8.58 -27.96
C GLU A 149 4.71 8.40 -26.87
N MET A 150 5.99 8.50 -27.21
CA MET A 150 7.08 8.37 -26.24
C MET A 150 7.02 9.45 -25.14
N THR A 151 6.69 10.69 -25.53
CA THR A 151 6.48 11.80 -24.60
C THR A 151 5.27 11.55 -23.69
N ASN A 152 4.18 10.98 -24.21
CA ASN A 152 3.01 10.61 -23.42
C ASN A 152 3.33 9.46 -22.43
N LEU A 153 4.11 8.46 -22.83
CA LEU A 153 4.58 7.40 -21.92
C LEU A 153 5.39 7.99 -20.76
N ALA A 154 6.33 8.89 -21.07
CA ALA A 154 7.13 9.60 -20.06
C ALA A 154 6.26 10.49 -19.14
N ALA A 155 5.28 11.19 -19.70
CA ALA A 155 4.34 12.01 -18.92
C ALA A 155 3.50 11.15 -17.96
N ARG A 156 3.02 9.97 -18.41
CA ARG A 156 2.31 9.02 -17.55
C ARG A 156 3.19 8.48 -16.42
N LEU A 157 4.44 8.10 -16.73
CA LEU A 157 5.42 7.70 -15.71
C LEU A 157 5.65 8.81 -14.67
N LYS A 158 5.74 10.07 -15.11
CA LYS A 158 5.85 11.24 -14.22
C LYS A 158 4.66 11.37 -13.27
N THR A 159 3.43 11.12 -13.72
CA THR A 159 2.25 11.12 -12.82
C THR A 159 2.29 10.03 -11.74
N MET A 160 3.11 8.99 -11.92
CA MET A 160 3.35 7.90 -10.96
C MET A 160 4.61 8.12 -10.12
N GLY A 161 5.21 9.32 -10.15
CA GLY A 161 6.44 9.64 -9.43
C GLY A 161 7.72 9.07 -10.06
N MET A 162 7.64 8.49 -11.27
CA MET A 162 8.79 7.99 -12.03
C MET A 162 9.17 9.00 -13.12
N GLU A 163 9.79 10.10 -12.73
CA GLU A 163 10.22 11.13 -13.69
C GLU A 163 11.36 10.63 -14.59
N VAL A 164 11.12 10.65 -15.90
CA VAL A 164 12.16 10.40 -16.91
C VAL A 164 12.81 11.73 -17.23
N ASN A 165 14.10 11.87 -16.91
CA ASN A 165 14.83 13.09 -17.23
C ASN A 165 14.90 13.29 -18.75
N GLU A 166 14.76 14.55 -19.19
CA GLU A 166 14.64 14.92 -20.60
C GLU A 166 15.80 14.41 -21.46
N ASN A 167 17.02 14.40 -20.92
CA ASN A 167 18.18 13.87 -21.65
C ASN A 167 18.01 12.37 -21.95
N PHE A 168 17.51 11.59 -20.99
CA PHE A 168 17.24 10.16 -21.22
C PHE A 168 16.07 9.97 -22.19
N LEU A 169 15.02 10.80 -22.11
CA LEU A 169 13.90 10.74 -23.04
C LEU A 169 14.37 10.96 -24.49
N VAL A 170 15.22 11.98 -24.73
CA VAL A 170 15.80 12.21 -26.05
C VAL A 170 16.66 11.04 -26.49
N THR A 171 17.49 10.47 -25.61
CA THR A 171 18.26 9.26 -25.92
C THR A 171 17.36 8.08 -26.29
N PHE A 172 16.23 7.87 -25.60
CA PHE A 172 15.29 6.81 -25.94
C PHE A 172 14.64 7.03 -27.31
N ILE A 173 14.22 8.27 -27.62
CA ILE A 173 13.65 8.65 -28.93
C ILE A 173 14.65 8.45 -30.07
N LEU A 174 15.91 8.81 -29.84
CA LEU A 174 16.96 8.58 -30.82
C LEU A 174 17.15 7.07 -31.02
N ASN A 175 17.31 6.30 -29.94
CA ASN A 175 17.51 4.86 -29.99
C ASN A 175 16.30 4.06 -30.50
N SER A 176 15.11 4.65 -30.58
CA SER A 176 13.93 4.02 -31.18
C SER A 176 13.91 4.14 -32.71
N SER A 177 14.71 5.05 -33.28
CA SER A 177 14.77 5.29 -34.73
C SER A 177 15.62 4.23 -35.46
N PRO A 178 15.27 3.85 -36.71
CA PRO A 178 16.10 2.99 -37.55
C PRO A 178 17.49 3.58 -37.79
N SER A 179 18.47 2.72 -38.10
CA SER A 179 19.84 3.14 -38.45
C SER A 179 19.92 4.10 -39.63
N GLU A 180 18.90 4.13 -40.48
CA GLU A 180 18.71 5.06 -41.60
C GLU A 180 18.63 6.53 -41.13
N TYR A 181 18.22 6.77 -39.88
CA TYR A 181 18.24 8.08 -39.22
C TYR A 181 19.58 8.39 -38.53
N GLY A 182 20.62 7.57 -38.74
CA GLY A 182 21.97 7.75 -38.18
C GLY A 182 22.59 9.16 -38.33
N PRO A 183 22.36 9.92 -39.42
CA PRO A 183 22.82 11.30 -39.51
C PRO A 183 22.21 12.24 -38.46
N PHE A 184 20.96 12.01 -38.04
CA PHE A 184 20.31 12.80 -36.97
C PHE A 184 20.93 12.53 -35.60
N HIS A 185 21.36 11.29 -35.34
CA HIS A 185 22.11 10.94 -34.13
C HIS A 185 23.44 11.70 -34.04
N MET A 186 24.18 11.81 -35.14
CA MET A 186 25.48 12.50 -35.16
C MET A 186 25.34 14.01 -34.92
N ASN A 187 24.28 14.64 -35.42
CA ASN A 187 24.05 16.09 -35.31
C ASN A 187 23.59 16.51 -33.90
N TYR A 188 22.81 15.68 -33.20
CA TYR A 188 22.41 15.95 -31.82
C TYR A 188 23.60 15.88 -30.85
N ASN A 189 24.47 14.88 -30.99
CA ASN A 189 25.64 14.73 -30.13
C ASN A 189 26.64 15.89 -30.28
N THR A 190 26.87 16.37 -31.50
CA THR A 190 27.77 17.52 -31.76
C THR A 190 27.22 18.87 -31.25
N LEU A 191 25.90 19.00 -31.08
CA LEU A 191 25.28 20.18 -30.44
C LEU A 191 25.35 20.14 -28.91
N LYS A 192 25.52 18.96 -28.30
CA LYS A 192 25.62 18.78 -26.85
C LYS A 192 27.03 19.02 -26.29
N ASP A 193 28.05 18.87 -27.15
CA ASP A 193 29.47 19.07 -26.82
C ASP A 193 29.96 20.53 -27.00
N LYS A 194 29.04 21.48 -27.22
CA LYS A 194 29.29 22.92 -27.25
C LYS A 194 28.61 23.61 -26.08
#